data_AF-A0A849JU78-F1
#
_entry.id   AF-A0A849JU78-F1
#
_cell.length_a   1.000
_cell.length_b   1.000
_cell.length_c   1.000
_cell.angle_alpha   90.00
_cell.angle_beta   90.00
_cell.angle_gamma   90.00
#
_symmetry.space_group_name_H-M   'P 1'
#
loop_
_entity.id
_entity.type
_entity.pdbx_description
1 polymer ?
#
loop_
_entity_poly.entity_id
_entity_poly.type
_entity_poly.pdbx_seq_one_letter_code
_entity_poly.pdbx_strand_id
1 'polypeptide(L)'
;MRTTRGAATAAVTLTLLLAAGCATEEDTSAGGASTTTEMSEEPADEEMSGAEDDATAEEEMSEGEGAGDMASGDAAPVYDFSATTLDGGTFEGSELAGSPAVLWFWAPWCPTCIGQIPTVTGLAEDYDGEVAVVGVGGLDDAEAIREMAENDIAGPTHLVDDAGEVWQHFGMTQQSTFVVLDAEGEVVLEGQVPGSELESVVADLAG
;
A
#
# COMPACT_ATOMS: atom_id res chain seq x y z
N MET A 1 -21.13 -55.66 7.86
CA MET A 1 -19.74 -56.01 7.47
C MET A 1 -18.91 -54.73 7.55
N ARG A 2 -18.30 -54.35 8.68
CA ARG A 2 -16.98 -54.72 9.24
C ARG A 2 -15.84 -54.87 8.21
N THR A 3 -14.71 -54.23 8.55
CA THR A 3 -13.31 -54.32 8.08
C THR A 3 -12.84 -53.09 7.28
N THR A 4 -11.72 -52.40 7.55
CA THR A 4 -10.63 -52.54 8.56
C THR A 4 -9.80 -51.25 8.55
N ARG A 5 -9.40 -50.76 9.73
CA ARG A 5 -8.28 -49.82 9.92
C ARG A 5 -6.97 -50.53 9.58
N GLY A 6 -6.10 -49.90 8.80
CA GLY A 6 -4.70 -50.32 8.60
C GLY A 6 -3.75 -49.24 9.10
N ALA A 7 -3.05 -49.53 10.19
CA ALA A 7 -1.86 -48.82 10.63
C ALA A 7 -0.64 -49.61 10.15
N ALA A 8 0.39 -48.92 9.64
CA ALA A 8 1.71 -49.51 9.41
C ALA A 8 2.80 -48.50 9.78
N THR A 9 3.45 -48.79 10.89
CA THR A 9 4.73 -48.25 11.38
C THR A 9 5.91 -48.86 10.62
N ALA A 10 6.90 -48.05 10.23
CA ALA A 10 8.33 -48.39 10.12
C ALA A 10 9.10 -47.06 9.91
N ALA A 11 9.82 -46.51 10.89
CA ALA A 11 11.14 -46.88 11.39
C ALA A 11 12.32 -46.31 10.57
N VAL A 12 12.94 -45.27 11.13
CA VAL A 12 14.39 -45.02 11.32
C VAL A 12 15.32 -44.99 10.10
N THR A 13 15.96 -43.83 9.85
CA THR A 13 17.44 -43.73 9.89
C THR A 13 17.90 -42.29 10.18
N LEU A 14 18.76 -42.23 11.20
CA LEU A 14 19.53 -41.11 11.73
C LEU A 14 20.75 -40.86 10.83
N THR A 15 21.05 -39.62 10.47
CA THR A 15 22.43 -39.22 10.12
C THR A 15 22.70 -37.80 10.61
N LEU A 16 23.43 -37.73 11.73
CA LEU A 16 24.11 -36.55 12.24
C LEU A 16 25.29 -36.20 11.32
N LEU A 17 25.45 -34.92 10.97
CA LEU A 17 26.72 -34.36 10.52
C LEU A 17 26.92 -33.01 11.23
N LEU A 18 27.61 -33.05 12.38
CA LEU A 18 28.29 -31.90 12.95
C LEU A 18 29.68 -31.81 12.35
N ALA A 19 30.02 -30.67 11.78
CA ALA A 19 31.41 -30.24 11.64
C ALA A 19 31.50 -28.79 12.15
N ALA A 20 31.93 -28.66 13.40
CA ALA A 20 32.47 -27.44 13.94
C ALA A 20 33.92 -27.29 13.42
N GLY A 21 34.22 -26.15 12.80
CA GLY A 21 35.58 -25.76 12.43
C GLY A 21 35.80 -24.32 12.86
N CYS A 22 36.47 -24.13 14.00
CA CYS A 22 37.14 -22.87 14.35
C CYS A 22 38.63 -23.07 14.10
N ALA A 23 39.25 -22.21 13.29
CA ALA A 23 40.68 -21.96 13.36
C ALA A 23 40.93 -20.52 12.89
N THR A 24 41.52 -19.78 13.80
CA THR A 24 41.95 -18.38 13.77
C THR A 24 43.27 -18.23 13.02
N GLU A 25 43.44 -17.24 12.14
CA GLU A 25 44.76 -16.64 11.86
C GLU A 25 44.61 -15.13 11.59
N GLU A 26 45.48 -14.38 12.25
CA GLU A 26 45.59 -12.93 12.29
C GLU A 26 46.34 -12.41 11.06
N ASP A 27 45.98 -11.24 10.54
CA ASP A 27 46.98 -10.40 9.86
C ASP A 27 46.73 -8.92 10.14
N THR A 28 47.67 -8.36 10.88
CA THR A 28 47.76 -6.95 11.24
C THR A 28 48.73 -6.31 10.25
N SER A 29 48.31 -5.29 9.51
CA SER A 29 49.26 -4.39 8.85
C SER A 29 48.79 -2.95 8.99
N ALA A 30 49.58 -2.20 9.75
CA ALA A 30 49.49 -0.76 9.91
C ALA A 30 50.36 -0.06 8.86
N GLY A 31 49.92 1.12 8.39
CA GLY A 31 50.86 2.18 7.99
C GLY A 31 50.45 3.03 6.78
N GLY A 32 50.46 4.35 6.98
CA GLY A 32 50.62 5.37 5.93
C GLY A 32 49.38 6.25 5.73
N ALA A 33 49.19 7.33 6.49
CA ALA A 33 49.80 8.66 6.32
C ALA A 33 48.97 9.60 5.42
N SER A 34 48.73 10.79 5.97
CA SER A 34 48.12 12.00 5.43
C SER A 34 48.48 12.31 3.98
N THR A 35 47.58 12.97 3.25
CA THR A 35 47.88 14.24 2.56
C THR A 35 46.58 14.99 2.26
N THR A 36 46.49 16.18 2.83
CA THR A 36 45.62 17.30 2.46
C THR A 36 46.04 17.88 1.11
N THR A 37 45.10 18.19 0.22
CA THR A 37 45.30 19.21 -0.83
C THR A 37 43.98 19.93 -1.08
N GLU A 38 43.89 21.15 -0.56
CA GLU A 38 43.09 22.25 -1.12
C GLU A 38 43.83 22.85 -2.32
N MET A 39 43.09 23.45 -3.26
CA MET A 39 43.20 24.87 -3.69
C MET A 39 43.00 25.10 -5.21
N SER A 40 42.26 26.18 -5.49
CA SER A 40 42.32 27.11 -6.65
C SER A 40 41.36 26.92 -7.85
N GLU A 41 40.18 27.54 -7.71
CA GLU A 41 39.79 28.86 -8.28
C GLU A 41 40.15 29.23 -9.75
N GLU A 42 39.10 29.31 -10.59
CA GLU A 42 38.61 30.45 -11.44
C GLU A 42 39.47 30.99 -12.63
N PRO A 43 38.95 31.80 -13.60
CA PRO A 43 37.60 32.41 -13.77
C PRO A 43 37.00 32.42 -15.22
N ALA A 44 35.79 33.00 -15.35
CA ALA A 44 35.25 33.96 -16.37
C ALA A 44 35.30 33.62 -17.88
N ASP A 45 34.40 34.02 -18.79
CA ASP A 45 33.19 34.84 -18.88
C ASP A 45 32.57 34.49 -20.27
N GLU A 46 31.33 34.88 -20.55
CA GLU A 46 30.86 35.52 -21.81
C GLU A 46 29.34 35.40 -21.95
N GLU A 47 28.70 36.57 -22.00
CA GLU A 47 27.28 36.82 -22.14
C GLU A 47 26.87 37.01 -23.61
N MET A 48 25.64 36.62 -23.96
CA MET A 48 24.77 37.25 -24.98
C MET A 48 23.36 36.70 -24.75
N SER A 49 22.38 37.44 -24.21
CA SER A 49 21.60 38.57 -24.75
C SER A 49 20.80 38.26 -26.03
N GLY A 50 19.46 38.32 -25.90
CA GLY A 50 18.48 38.48 -27.00
C GLY A 50 17.20 37.69 -26.75
N ALA A 51 16.22 38.27 -26.03
CA ALA A 51 15.03 38.96 -26.56
C ALA A 51 13.91 37.97 -26.99
N GLU A 52 12.89 37.79 -26.14
CA GLU A 52 11.53 38.39 -26.24
C GLU A 52 10.69 37.78 -27.37
N ASP A 53 9.66 37.00 -27.02
CA ASP A 53 8.40 37.01 -27.75
C ASP A 53 7.23 36.61 -26.82
N ASP A 54 6.33 37.57 -26.72
CA ASP A 54 5.01 37.57 -26.10
C ASP A 54 4.03 36.82 -27.01
N ALA A 55 3.29 35.86 -26.47
CA ALA A 55 2.04 35.40 -27.08
C ALA A 55 1.12 34.80 -26.02
N THR A 56 0.36 35.70 -25.42
CA THR A 56 -0.92 35.47 -24.77
C THR A 56 -1.83 34.61 -25.67
N ALA A 57 -2.35 33.51 -25.11
CA ALA A 57 -3.54 32.84 -25.62
C ALA A 57 -4.28 32.25 -24.41
N GLU A 58 -5.08 33.11 -23.78
CA GLU A 58 -6.39 32.72 -23.27
C GLU A 58 -7.16 32.11 -24.45
N GLU A 59 -7.91 31.03 -24.24
CA GLU A 59 -9.22 30.74 -24.84
C GLU A 59 -9.76 29.41 -24.27
N GLU A 60 -10.87 29.56 -23.57
CA GLU A 60 -12.06 28.70 -23.61
C GLU A 60 -12.00 27.31 -22.96
N MET A 61 -12.47 27.31 -21.70
CA MET A 61 -13.61 26.52 -21.23
C MET A 61 -14.16 25.48 -22.23
N SER A 62 -14.02 24.20 -21.87
CA SER A 62 -14.90 23.15 -22.37
C SER A 62 -15.43 22.37 -21.17
N GLU A 63 -16.63 22.76 -20.74
CA GLU A 63 -17.52 21.97 -19.90
C GLU A 63 -17.52 20.51 -20.38
N GLY A 64 -16.94 19.63 -19.56
CA GLY A 64 -17.27 18.22 -19.53
C GLY A 64 -18.39 18.02 -18.52
N GLU A 65 -19.63 18.20 -18.97
CA GLU A 65 -20.81 17.75 -18.23
C GLU A 65 -20.74 16.23 -18.06
N GLY A 66 -20.58 15.79 -16.81
CA GLY A 66 -20.56 14.37 -16.47
C GLY A 66 -20.36 14.05 -14.99
N ALA A 67 -20.44 15.02 -14.07
CA ALA A 67 -20.60 14.70 -12.65
C ALA A 67 -22.10 14.51 -12.40
N GLY A 68 -22.52 13.26 -12.28
CA GLY A 68 -23.80 12.95 -11.66
C GLY A 68 -23.77 13.51 -10.24
N ASP A 69 -24.49 14.59 -10.02
CA ASP A 69 -24.90 15.07 -8.71
C ASP A 69 -25.81 13.99 -8.08
N MET A 70 -25.19 12.91 -7.62
CA MET A 70 -25.75 12.06 -6.58
C MET A 70 -25.58 12.88 -5.30
N ALA A 71 -26.65 13.58 -4.95
CA ALA A 71 -26.78 14.32 -3.71
C ALA A 71 -26.11 13.55 -2.56
N SER A 72 -25.00 14.09 -2.06
CA SER A 72 -24.42 13.76 -0.76
C SER A 72 -25.46 14.11 0.31
N GLY A 73 -26.41 13.20 0.55
CA GLY A 73 -27.18 13.22 1.78
C GLY A 73 -26.21 12.85 2.90
N ASP A 74 -26.04 13.73 3.89
CA ASP A 74 -25.17 13.63 5.08
C ASP A 74 -24.51 12.26 5.29
N ALA A 75 -23.52 11.91 4.46
CA ALA A 75 -22.70 10.74 4.68
C ALA A 75 -21.85 11.03 5.91
N ALA A 76 -21.63 10.03 6.76
CA ALA A 76 -20.79 10.19 7.94
C ALA A 76 -19.43 10.81 7.53
N PRO A 77 -18.84 11.73 8.33
CA PRO A 77 -17.59 12.42 7.95
C PRO A 77 -16.42 11.49 7.58
N VAL A 78 -16.46 10.23 8.01
CA VAL A 78 -15.49 9.20 7.61
C VAL A 78 -15.44 9.00 6.09
N TYR A 79 -16.55 9.26 5.40
CA TYR A 79 -16.71 9.10 3.94
C TYR A 79 -16.40 10.37 3.14
N ASP A 80 -16.00 11.47 3.79
CA ASP A 80 -15.70 12.76 3.15
C ASP A 80 -14.28 12.78 2.54
N PHE A 81 -14.06 11.91 1.55
CA PHE A 81 -12.84 11.86 0.77
C PHE A 81 -13.12 11.40 -0.65
N SER A 82 -12.24 11.78 -1.58
CA SER A 82 -12.22 11.27 -2.95
C SER A 82 -10.80 10.85 -3.30
N ALA A 83 -10.63 9.87 -4.19
CA ALA A 83 -9.31 9.43 -4.62
C ALA A 83 -9.31 8.98 -6.09
N THR A 84 -8.11 8.91 -6.68
CA THR A 84 -7.94 8.40 -8.04
C THR A 84 -7.87 6.87 -8.00
N THR A 85 -8.61 6.18 -8.87
CA THR A 85 -8.52 4.72 -9.06
C THR A 85 -7.39 4.36 -10.04
N LEU A 86 -7.06 3.06 -10.16
CA LEU A 86 -6.01 2.60 -11.09
C LEU A 86 -6.26 3.01 -12.54
N ASP A 87 -7.52 2.97 -12.99
CA ASP A 87 -7.95 3.36 -14.34
C ASP A 87 -8.09 4.88 -14.54
N GLY A 88 -7.75 5.68 -13.53
CA GLY A 88 -7.81 7.14 -13.58
C GLY A 88 -9.20 7.73 -13.35
N GLY A 89 -10.15 6.91 -12.90
CA GLY A 89 -11.45 7.36 -12.41
C GLY A 89 -11.36 8.00 -11.03
N THR A 90 -12.49 8.52 -10.57
CA THR A 90 -12.66 9.02 -9.21
C THR A 90 -13.44 8.01 -8.40
N PHE A 91 -12.93 7.68 -7.22
CA PHE A 91 -13.64 6.96 -6.18
C PHE A 91 -14.12 7.95 -5.13
N GLU A 92 -15.39 7.92 -4.81
CA GLU A 92 -15.99 8.73 -3.74
C GLU A 92 -16.13 7.88 -2.48
N GLY A 93 -15.62 8.34 -1.34
CA GLY A 93 -15.72 7.61 -0.07
C GLY A 93 -17.17 7.31 0.34
N SER A 94 -18.12 8.13 -0.13
CA SER A 94 -19.55 7.92 0.03
C SER A 94 -20.09 6.64 -0.62
N GLU A 95 -19.36 6.03 -1.57
CA GLU A 95 -19.71 4.73 -2.16
C GLU A 95 -19.62 3.58 -1.14
N LEU A 96 -18.91 3.77 -0.04
CA LEU A 96 -18.80 2.79 1.05
C LEU A 96 -19.97 2.87 2.04
N ALA A 97 -20.83 3.89 1.96
CA ALA A 97 -21.90 4.08 2.93
C ALA A 97 -22.96 2.96 2.85
N GLY A 98 -23.35 2.42 4.01
CA GLY A 98 -24.40 1.41 4.11
C GLY A 98 -23.94 -0.04 4.00
N SER A 99 -22.62 -0.27 3.82
CA SER A 99 -21.99 -1.60 3.87
C SER A 99 -20.73 -1.54 4.71
N PRO A 100 -20.34 -2.63 5.41
CA PRO A 100 -19.05 -2.71 6.05
C PRO A 100 -17.90 -2.54 5.05
N ALA A 101 -16.79 -1.95 5.48
CA ALA A 101 -15.64 -1.69 4.62
C ALA A 101 -14.31 -1.95 5.34
N VAL A 102 -13.33 -2.46 4.60
CA VAL A 102 -11.93 -2.59 5.02
C VAL A 102 -11.09 -1.67 4.15
N LEU A 103 -10.45 -0.69 4.78
CA LEU A 103 -9.46 0.18 4.17
C LEU A 103 -8.08 -0.30 4.59
N TRP A 104 -7.25 -0.70 3.62
CA TRP A 104 -5.88 -1.14 3.85
C TRP A 104 -4.89 -0.11 3.34
N PHE A 105 -4.13 0.52 4.23
CA PHE A 105 -3.14 1.54 3.89
C PHE A 105 -1.78 0.88 3.68
N TRP A 106 -1.28 0.92 2.44
CA TRP A 106 -0.08 0.18 2.02
C TRP A 106 0.87 1.02 1.16
N ALA A 107 2.10 0.54 1.01
CA ALA A 107 3.13 1.19 0.19
C ALA A 107 3.90 0.15 -0.64
N PRO A 108 4.36 0.46 -1.86
CA PRO A 108 4.92 -0.54 -2.78
C PRO A 108 6.21 -1.21 -2.28
N TRP A 109 7.01 -0.47 -1.51
CA TRP A 109 8.28 -0.96 -0.93
C TRP A 109 8.11 -1.70 0.40
N CYS A 110 6.89 -1.85 0.91
CA CYS A 110 6.62 -2.35 2.26
C CYS A 110 6.57 -3.89 2.33
N PRO A 111 7.56 -4.56 2.96
CA PRO A 111 7.59 -6.03 3.02
C PRO A 111 6.44 -6.62 3.84
N THR A 112 6.00 -5.94 4.90
CA THR A 112 4.84 -6.39 5.68
C THR A 112 3.56 -6.34 4.85
N CYS A 113 3.43 -5.30 4.02
CA CYS A 113 2.28 -5.11 3.14
C CYS A 113 2.25 -6.21 2.07
N ILE A 114 3.39 -6.55 1.46
CA ILE A 114 3.51 -7.71 0.55
C ILE A 114 3.06 -9.01 1.25
N GLY A 115 3.41 -9.18 2.54
CA GLY A 115 2.96 -10.33 3.34
C GLY A 115 1.46 -10.34 3.66
N GLN A 116 0.78 -9.20 3.57
CA GLN A 116 -0.66 -9.04 3.83
C GLN A 116 -1.53 -9.25 2.60
N ILE A 117 -0.95 -9.24 1.38
CA ILE A 117 -1.66 -9.44 0.11
C ILE A 117 -2.60 -10.66 0.14
N PRO A 118 -2.16 -11.86 0.59
CA PRO A 118 -3.05 -13.03 0.58
C PRO A 118 -4.29 -12.85 1.46
N THR A 119 -4.14 -12.13 2.58
CA THR A 119 -5.27 -11.82 3.46
C THR A 119 -6.23 -10.84 2.79
N VAL A 120 -5.75 -9.72 2.23
CA VAL A 120 -6.65 -8.71 1.63
C VAL A 120 -7.33 -9.20 0.35
N THR A 121 -6.63 -9.95 -0.49
CA THR A 121 -7.24 -10.58 -1.68
C THR A 121 -8.24 -11.66 -1.27
N GLY A 122 -7.93 -12.45 -0.24
CA GLY A 122 -8.86 -13.44 0.31
C GLY A 122 -10.14 -12.80 0.84
N LEU A 123 -10.03 -11.70 1.61
CA LEU A 123 -11.18 -10.95 2.09
C LEU A 123 -12.02 -10.38 0.93
N ALA A 124 -11.37 -9.83 -0.10
CA ALA A 124 -12.08 -9.29 -1.26
C ALA A 124 -12.83 -10.38 -2.05
N GLU A 125 -12.26 -11.59 -2.14
CA GLU A 125 -12.90 -12.72 -2.81
C GLU A 125 -14.04 -13.33 -1.97
N ASP A 126 -13.79 -13.57 -0.68
CA ASP A 126 -14.71 -14.30 0.20
C ASP A 126 -15.95 -13.47 0.58
N TYR A 127 -15.85 -12.14 0.60
CA TYR A 127 -16.91 -11.22 1.03
C TYR A 127 -17.38 -10.27 -0.09
N ASP A 128 -17.18 -10.64 -1.37
CA ASP A 128 -17.65 -9.85 -2.51
C ASP A 128 -19.15 -9.55 -2.42
N GLY A 129 -19.51 -8.27 -2.44
CA GLY A 129 -20.88 -7.79 -2.30
C GLY A 129 -21.41 -7.73 -0.86
N GLU A 130 -20.64 -8.19 0.13
CA GLU A 130 -20.99 -8.13 1.57
C GLU A 130 -20.12 -7.12 2.32
N VAL A 131 -18.81 -7.11 2.03
CA VAL A 131 -17.83 -6.18 2.64
C VAL A 131 -16.96 -5.58 1.54
N ALA A 132 -16.90 -4.25 1.48
CA ALA A 132 -16.03 -3.56 0.54
C ALA A 132 -14.57 -3.66 1.01
N VAL A 133 -13.65 -4.10 0.14
CA VAL A 133 -12.22 -4.11 0.44
C VAL A 133 -11.51 -3.12 -0.47
N VAL A 134 -10.87 -2.12 0.13
CA VAL A 134 -10.23 -1.01 -0.56
C VAL A 134 -8.77 -0.90 -0.14
N GLY A 135 -7.86 -1.04 -1.10
CA GLY A 135 -6.44 -0.78 -0.92
C GLY A 135 -6.11 0.69 -1.18
N VAL A 136 -5.55 1.38 -0.20
CA VAL A 136 -5.11 2.78 -0.30
C VAL A 136 -3.58 2.81 -0.41
N GLY A 137 -3.09 2.78 -1.65
CA GLY A 137 -1.66 2.83 -1.93
C GLY A 137 -1.13 4.25 -1.78
N GLY A 138 -0.06 4.42 -1.03
CA GLY A 138 0.58 5.72 -0.79
C GLY A 138 2.06 5.59 -0.44
N LEU A 139 2.65 6.70 0.02
CA LEU A 139 4.07 6.82 0.40
C LEU A 139 5.07 6.47 -0.71
N ASP A 140 4.66 6.59 -1.96
CA ASP A 140 5.50 6.52 -3.15
C ASP A 140 4.80 7.23 -4.30
N ASP A 141 5.43 7.27 -5.47
CA ASP A 141 4.81 7.84 -6.66
C ASP A 141 3.67 6.97 -7.21
N ALA A 142 2.84 7.62 -8.04
CA ALA A 142 1.65 7.03 -8.61
C ALA A 142 1.94 5.87 -9.60
N GLU A 143 3.16 5.79 -10.15
CA GLU A 143 3.58 4.69 -11.03
C GLU A 143 3.87 3.43 -10.21
N ALA A 144 4.68 3.56 -9.15
CA ALA A 144 5.01 2.46 -8.24
C ALA A 144 3.77 1.87 -7.55
N ILE A 145 2.83 2.73 -7.14
CA ILE A 145 1.56 2.29 -6.55
C ILE A 145 0.75 1.47 -7.57
N ARG A 146 0.60 1.97 -8.81
CA ARG A 146 -0.13 1.24 -9.86
C ARG A 146 0.52 -0.09 -10.19
N GLU A 147 1.84 -0.11 -10.36
CA GLU A 147 2.58 -1.32 -10.73
C GLU A 147 2.32 -2.46 -9.74
N MET A 148 2.43 -2.22 -8.43
CA MET A 148 2.20 -3.27 -7.45
C MET A 148 0.70 -3.67 -7.39
N ALA A 149 -0.21 -2.70 -7.42
CA ALA A 149 -1.64 -2.98 -7.34
C ALA A 149 -2.12 -3.86 -8.50
N GLU A 150 -1.70 -3.53 -9.73
CA GLU A 150 -2.09 -4.25 -10.94
C GLU A 150 -1.47 -5.65 -11.05
N ASN A 151 -0.22 -5.82 -10.59
CA ASN A 151 0.51 -7.07 -10.77
C ASN A 151 0.33 -8.06 -9.62
N ASP A 152 0.18 -7.57 -8.38
CA ASP A 152 0.29 -8.41 -7.20
C ASP A 152 -0.99 -8.46 -6.35
N ILE A 153 -1.89 -7.47 -6.45
CA ILE A 153 -3.04 -7.34 -5.54
C ILE A 153 -4.37 -7.44 -6.30
N ALA A 154 -4.77 -8.66 -6.65
CA ALA A 154 -6.07 -8.89 -7.28
C ALA A 154 -7.23 -8.79 -6.27
N GLY A 155 -8.40 -8.31 -6.71
CA GLY A 155 -9.65 -8.34 -5.95
C GLY A 155 -10.10 -6.96 -5.43
N PRO A 156 -9.39 -6.34 -4.47
CA PRO A 156 -9.76 -5.05 -3.90
C PRO A 156 -9.92 -3.94 -4.93
N THR A 157 -10.76 -2.95 -4.61
CA THR A 157 -10.67 -1.64 -5.25
C THR A 157 -9.38 -0.96 -4.81
N HIS A 158 -8.64 -0.36 -5.75
CA HIS A 158 -7.35 0.27 -5.47
C HIS A 158 -7.40 1.76 -5.71
N LEU A 159 -6.96 2.51 -4.70
CA LEU A 159 -6.80 3.95 -4.72
C LEU A 159 -5.32 4.29 -4.84
N VAL A 160 -5.02 5.24 -5.71
CA VAL A 160 -3.72 5.84 -5.89
C VAL A 160 -3.70 7.16 -5.12
N ASP A 161 -3.11 7.13 -3.93
CA ASP A 161 -3.02 8.28 -3.01
C ASP A 161 -1.56 8.76 -2.88
N ASP A 162 -0.93 9.06 -4.02
CA ASP A 162 0.44 9.59 -4.09
C ASP A 162 0.57 10.99 -3.45
N ALA A 163 -0.52 11.77 -3.45
CA ALA A 163 -0.62 13.03 -2.72
C ALA A 163 -0.86 12.86 -1.20
N GLY A 164 -1.28 11.66 -0.77
CA GLY A 164 -1.52 11.34 0.65
C GLY A 164 -2.78 12.01 1.24
N GLU A 165 -3.76 12.38 0.43
CA GLU A 165 -4.97 13.08 0.90
C GLU A 165 -5.88 12.15 1.69
N VAL A 166 -6.07 10.91 1.23
CA VAL A 166 -6.85 9.90 1.96
C VAL A 166 -6.12 9.49 3.23
N TRP A 167 -4.80 9.31 3.16
CA TRP A 167 -3.98 9.04 4.34
C TRP A 167 -4.11 10.15 5.40
N GLN A 168 -4.08 11.42 4.99
CA GLN A 168 -4.27 12.55 5.90
C GLN A 168 -5.68 12.59 6.49
N HIS A 169 -6.71 12.30 5.70
CA HIS A 169 -8.11 12.25 6.14
C HIS A 169 -8.30 11.26 7.30
N PHE A 170 -7.74 10.06 7.17
CA PHE A 170 -7.78 9.04 8.22
C PHE A 170 -6.71 9.23 9.31
N GLY A 171 -5.85 10.25 9.22
CA GLY A 171 -4.76 10.47 10.18
C GLY A 171 -3.68 9.37 10.15
N MET A 172 -3.55 8.66 9.04
CA MET A 172 -2.61 7.55 8.87
C MET A 172 -1.19 8.07 8.67
N THR A 173 -0.27 7.59 9.49
CA THR A 173 1.15 7.97 9.41
C THR A 173 2.07 6.80 9.11
N GLN A 174 1.52 5.59 8.98
CA GLN A 174 2.27 4.35 8.78
C GLN A 174 1.46 3.39 7.89
N GLN A 175 2.16 2.79 6.92
CA GLN A 175 1.67 1.69 6.09
C GLN A 175 1.43 0.42 6.92
N SER A 176 0.84 -0.60 6.30
CA SER A 176 0.45 -1.86 6.93
C SER A 176 -0.66 -1.71 7.97
N THR A 177 -1.41 -0.61 7.86
CA THR A 177 -2.49 -0.24 8.78
C THR A 177 -3.83 -0.55 8.13
N PHE A 178 -4.77 -1.04 8.92
CA PHE A 178 -6.16 -1.23 8.52
C PHE A 178 -7.06 -0.26 9.25
N VAL A 179 -8.14 0.15 8.59
CA VAL A 179 -9.34 0.74 9.19
C VAL A 179 -10.51 -0.13 8.75
N VAL A 180 -11.29 -0.64 9.69
CA VAL A 180 -12.51 -1.41 9.41
C VAL A 180 -13.70 -0.59 9.89
N LEU A 181 -14.63 -0.36 8.97
CA LEU A 181 -15.87 0.36 9.18
C LEU A 181 -17.03 -0.63 9.22
N ASP A 182 -17.98 -0.42 10.12
CA ASP A 182 -19.31 -1.03 10.00
C ASP A 182 -20.19 -0.32 8.95
N ALA A 183 -21.42 -0.79 8.77
CA ALA A 183 -22.35 -0.25 7.77
C ALA A 183 -22.81 1.19 8.07
N GLU A 184 -22.66 1.62 9.32
CA GLU A 184 -22.97 2.96 9.82
C GLU A 184 -21.77 3.93 9.72
N GLY A 185 -20.59 3.42 9.37
CA GLY A 185 -19.35 4.19 9.28
C GLY A 185 -18.62 4.37 10.61
N GLU A 186 -18.91 3.55 11.63
CA GLU A 186 -18.12 3.50 12.85
C GLU A 186 -16.86 2.67 12.64
N VAL A 187 -15.72 3.17 13.14
CA VAL A 187 -14.45 2.43 13.11
C VAL A 187 -14.47 1.35 14.20
N VAL A 188 -14.60 0.09 13.79
CA VAL A 188 -14.65 -1.06 14.70
C VAL A 188 -13.27 -1.70 14.94
N LEU A 189 -12.32 -1.46 14.03
CA LEU A 189 -10.93 -1.90 14.14
C LEU A 189 -10.01 -0.91 13.43
N GLU A 190 -8.89 -0.55 14.07
CA GLU A 190 -7.86 0.29 13.47
C GLU A 190 -6.47 -0.15 13.91
N GLY A 191 -5.51 -0.14 12.99
CA GLY A 191 -4.09 -0.32 13.30
C GLY A 191 -3.39 -1.41 12.49
N GLN A 192 -2.15 -1.70 12.88
CA GLN A 192 -1.41 -2.87 12.39
C GLN A 192 -1.92 -4.11 13.13
N VAL A 193 -2.85 -4.82 12.51
CA VAL A 193 -3.55 -5.96 13.12
C VAL A 193 -3.07 -7.30 12.54
N PRO A 194 -3.06 -8.38 13.35
CA PRO A 194 -2.84 -9.73 12.83
C PRO A 194 -3.96 -10.12 11.84
N GLY A 195 -3.63 -10.83 10.77
CA GLY A 195 -4.61 -11.27 9.77
C GLY A 195 -5.79 -12.03 10.36
N SER A 196 -5.56 -12.90 11.35
CA SER A 196 -6.63 -13.66 12.01
C SER A 196 -7.63 -12.80 12.80
N GLU A 197 -7.17 -11.66 13.33
CA GLU A 197 -8.05 -10.71 14.03
C GLU A 197 -8.89 -9.94 13.02
N LEU A 198 -8.26 -9.46 11.94
CA LEU A 198 -8.95 -8.81 10.82
C LEU A 198 -10.02 -9.73 10.22
N GLU A 199 -9.66 -10.97 9.89
CA GLU A 199 -10.57 -11.98 9.33
C GLU A 199 -11.76 -12.26 10.26
N SER A 200 -11.53 -12.32 11.58
CA SER A 200 -12.61 -12.52 12.56
C SER A 200 -13.57 -11.33 12.60
N VAL A 201 -13.06 -10.11 12.61
CA VAL A 201 -13.89 -8.89 12.64
C VAL A 201 -14.71 -8.78 11.35
N VAL A 202 -14.11 -9.04 10.20
CA VAL A 202 -14.82 -9.00 8.90
C VAL A 202 -15.92 -10.06 8.85
N ALA A 203 -15.65 -11.27 9.32
CA ALA A 203 -16.66 -12.33 9.39
C ALA A 203 -17.85 -11.92 10.27
N ASP A 204 -17.60 -11.30 11.43
CA ASP A 204 -18.67 -10.84 12.34
C ASP A 204 -19.53 -9.72 11.71
N LEU A 205 -18.96 -8.90 10.83
CA LEU A 205 -19.68 -7.83 10.12
C LEU A 205 -20.52 -8.34 8.94
N ALA A 206 -20.08 -9.41 8.28
CA ALA A 206 -20.79 -10.01 7.14
C ALA A 206 -22.08 -10.77 7.55
N GLY A 207 -22.11 -11.34 8.77
CA GLY A 207 -23.27 -12.03 9.36
C GLY A 207 -23.27 -13.54 9.21
#